data_AF-A0AAE0WUF8-F1
#
_entry.id   AF-A0AAE0WUF8-F1
#
_cell.length_a   1.000
_cell.length_b   1.000
_cell.length_c   1.000
_cell.angle_alpha   90.00
_cell.angle_beta   90.00
_cell.angle_gamma   90.00
#
_symmetry.space_group_name_H-M   'P 1'
#
loop_
_entity.id
_entity.type
_entity.pdbx_description
1 polymer ?
#
loop_
_entity_poly.entity_id
_entity_poly.type
_entity_poly.pdbx_seq_one_letter_code
_entity_poly.pdbx_strand_id
1 'polypeptide(L)'
;MPGQTTPDAFDVVATYHRLLAEDPDLTMPVAAIESLIFGLANTPSTTVSETLDRVSKLTAQLKAGIANPISLSAGTDLFQQYLISNLQRPSARGDFDQIRTHLVQNGRLFVERAKAARETIASFGKHFIRDGNTVLTNGGSRVVGALLRNAAESSNGSGRGSIRFRVIYVTSPNSNKTDTEAAANIAALRDRDIPVAEILPTAIAYCMDTVTSCFVGAEGVVENGGIVSRLGTYQMAVLAKAAGKPFYVVSESHKFVRLYPLGQDDLGIEQDVVQFKTKRGVVKDENKHGDAGETTAGQVSSGAVVKGSESKVDYTPPAKISGIITEGGVLLPSAFVASLHAGSDLHLFCKAGRVHSFDSDNPQINQHQELKQRPLVSTNDPTMATTPVFAKSRLLALPAELRQQIYEYSLVQSDEIVVRLAIRRYWRPPALLQTCREIRHEATPTYYADNTFYIYAPQHAGCPSAYWLWDWLRCLPESTRTWLRTLQGGER
;
A
#
# COMPACT_ATOMS: atom_id res chain seq x y z
N MET A 1 -28.18 47.66 6.84
CA MET A 1 -28.31 46.53 7.78
C MET A 1 -27.29 45.48 7.37
N PRO A 2 -26.15 45.33 8.07
CA PRO A 2 -25.22 44.24 7.80
C PRO A 2 -25.90 42.91 8.18
N GLY A 3 -25.83 41.95 7.27
CA GLY A 3 -26.46 40.64 7.41
C GLY A 3 -25.95 39.90 8.65
N GLN A 4 -26.89 39.31 9.38
CA GLN A 4 -26.64 38.45 10.52
C GLN A 4 -25.78 37.25 10.09
N THR A 5 -24.54 37.19 10.56
CA THR A 5 -23.70 35.99 10.50
C THR A 5 -24.27 34.96 11.46
N THR A 6 -24.76 33.84 10.95
CA THR A 6 -25.06 32.64 11.74
C THR A 6 -23.79 32.20 12.50
N PRO A 7 -23.89 31.74 13.75
CA PRO A 7 -22.72 31.38 14.55
C PRO A 7 -21.99 30.17 13.95
N ASP A 8 -20.66 30.30 13.81
CA ASP A 8 -19.61 29.29 13.61
C ASP A 8 -20.01 27.93 13.00
N ALA A 9 -20.26 27.90 11.69
CA ALA A 9 -20.17 26.64 10.95
C ALA A 9 -18.68 26.25 10.79
N PHE A 10 -18.29 25.09 11.33
CA PHE A 10 -16.91 24.60 11.22
C PHE A 10 -16.48 24.43 9.76
N ASP A 11 -15.46 25.17 9.34
CA ASP A 11 -14.85 25.03 8.01
C ASP A 11 -13.72 23.99 8.03
N VAL A 12 -14.01 22.82 7.47
CA VAL A 12 -13.07 21.71 7.34
C VAL A 12 -11.92 22.02 6.38
N VAL A 13 -12.16 22.79 5.32
CA VAL A 13 -11.16 23.10 4.28
C VAL A 13 -10.16 24.12 4.82
N ALA A 14 -10.64 25.15 5.50
CA ALA A 14 -9.77 26.11 6.18
C ALA A 14 -8.93 25.43 7.27
N THR A 15 -9.52 24.54 8.06
CA THR A 15 -8.80 23.76 9.08
C THR A 15 -7.72 22.88 8.46
N TYR A 16 -8.03 22.21 7.36
CA TYR A 16 -7.07 21.38 6.62
C TYR A 16 -5.85 22.19 6.13
N HIS A 17 -6.09 23.34 5.51
CA HIS A 17 -4.99 24.21 5.05
C HIS A 17 -4.17 24.79 6.21
N ARG A 18 -4.82 25.12 7.34
CA ARG A 18 -4.13 25.56 8.55
C ARG A 18 -3.18 24.48 9.07
N LEU A 19 -3.62 23.22 9.17
CA LEU A 19 -2.80 22.12 9.65
C LEU A 19 -1.56 21.88 8.76
N LEU A 20 -1.73 21.96 7.44
CA LEU A 20 -0.60 21.83 6.50
C LEU A 20 0.39 23.01 6.59
N ALA A 21 -0.08 24.20 6.97
CA ALA A 21 0.77 25.38 7.14
C ALA A 21 1.52 25.36 8.48
N GLU A 22 0.90 24.83 9.54
CA GLU A 22 1.50 24.70 10.87
C GLU A 22 2.57 23.60 10.93
N ASP A 23 2.33 22.48 10.26
CA ASP A 23 3.23 21.33 10.27
C ASP A 23 3.58 20.85 8.85
N PRO A 24 4.76 21.21 8.32
CA PRO A 24 5.19 20.80 6.98
C PRO A 24 5.52 19.29 6.88
N ASP A 25 5.72 18.60 7.99
CA ASP A 25 5.95 17.15 8.00
C ASP A 25 4.66 16.34 7.87
N LEU A 26 3.50 16.97 8.09
CA LEU A 26 2.19 16.36 7.99
C LEU A 26 1.85 15.99 6.54
N THR A 27 1.42 14.74 6.31
CA THR A 27 1.00 14.29 4.97
C THR A 27 -0.47 14.67 4.73
N MET A 28 -0.85 14.85 3.46
CA MET A 28 -2.23 15.20 3.08
C MET A 28 -3.30 14.24 3.65
N PRO A 29 -3.12 12.90 3.63
CA PRO A 29 -4.09 11.99 4.23
C PRO A 29 -4.23 12.18 5.75
N VAL A 30 -3.12 12.46 6.43
CA VAL A 30 -3.11 12.64 7.90
C VAL A 30 -3.76 13.97 8.28
N ALA A 31 -3.46 15.06 7.56
CA ALA A 31 -4.12 16.34 7.74
C ALA A 31 -5.64 16.25 7.51
N ALA A 32 -6.07 15.45 6.52
CA ALA A 32 -7.49 15.20 6.27
C ALA A 32 -8.15 14.52 7.48
N ILE A 33 -7.53 13.48 8.03
CA ILE A 33 -8.02 12.76 9.22
C ILE A 33 -8.11 13.71 10.41
N GLU A 34 -7.08 14.50 10.69
CA GLU A 34 -7.11 15.47 11.79
C GLU A 34 -8.22 16.52 11.60
N SER A 35 -8.41 17.04 10.39
CA SER A 35 -9.48 17.99 10.10
C SER A 35 -10.88 17.41 10.36
N LEU A 36 -11.09 16.13 10.04
CA LEU A 36 -12.34 15.42 10.33
C LEU A 36 -12.53 15.21 11.83
N ILE A 37 -11.46 14.89 12.56
CA ILE A 37 -11.50 14.74 14.02
C ILE A 37 -11.82 16.07 14.70
N PHE A 38 -11.24 17.18 14.24
CA PHE A 38 -11.61 18.52 14.72
C PHE A 38 -13.08 18.86 14.44
N GLY A 39 -13.59 18.50 13.25
CA GLY A 39 -14.99 18.69 12.92
C GLY A 39 -15.94 17.91 13.83
N LEU A 40 -15.56 16.68 14.19
CA LEU A 40 -16.30 15.85 15.14
C LEU A 40 -16.22 16.35 16.59
N ALA A 41 -15.09 16.97 16.98
CA ALA A 41 -14.92 17.54 18.31
C ALA A 41 -15.73 18.83 18.51
N ASN A 42 -15.79 19.68 17.49
CA ASN A 42 -16.50 20.97 17.54
C ASN A 42 -18.02 20.83 17.42
N THR A 43 -18.51 19.81 16.70
CA THR A 43 -19.95 19.58 16.55
C THR A 43 -20.29 18.19 17.09
N PRO A 44 -20.69 18.08 18.38
CA PRO A 44 -21.06 16.79 18.94
C PRO A 44 -22.33 16.25 18.27
N SER A 45 -22.36 14.93 18.09
CA SER A 45 -23.55 14.17 17.65
C SER A 45 -23.99 13.24 18.78
N THR A 46 -25.27 12.90 18.84
CA THR A 46 -25.83 11.99 19.87
C THR A 46 -25.99 10.57 19.36
N THR A 47 -26.04 10.38 18.03
CA THR A 47 -26.25 9.08 17.41
C THR A 47 -25.13 8.68 16.47
N VAL A 48 -24.97 7.37 16.29
CA VAL A 48 -24.00 6.77 15.37
C VAL A 48 -24.29 7.19 13.92
N SER A 49 -25.56 7.14 13.52
CA SER A 49 -25.98 7.50 12.15
C SER A 49 -25.72 8.97 11.84
N GLU A 50 -26.00 9.89 12.78
CA GLU A 50 -25.70 11.31 12.62
C GLU A 50 -24.19 11.56 12.48
N THR A 51 -23.38 10.83 13.25
CA THR A 51 -21.91 10.93 13.18
C THR A 51 -21.39 10.49 11.82
N LEU A 52 -21.86 9.34 11.30
CA LEU A 52 -21.47 8.82 9.99
C LEU A 52 -21.92 9.75 8.85
N ASP A 53 -23.12 10.30 8.92
CA ASP A 53 -23.63 11.28 7.96
C ASP A 53 -22.79 12.57 7.99
N ARG A 54 -22.43 13.05 9.19
CA ARG A 54 -21.58 14.24 9.37
C ARG A 54 -20.18 14.02 8.79
N VAL A 55 -19.53 12.90 9.09
CA VAL A 55 -18.22 12.56 8.48
C VAL A 55 -18.33 12.50 6.96
N SER A 56 -19.40 11.92 6.43
CA SER A 56 -19.61 11.84 4.97
C SER A 56 -19.77 13.23 4.33
N LYS A 57 -20.52 14.13 4.98
CA LYS A 57 -20.69 15.53 4.55
C LYS A 57 -19.37 16.31 4.59
N LEU A 58 -18.62 16.21 5.69
CA LEU A 58 -17.32 16.87 5.84
C LEU A 58 -16.30 16.34 4.83
N THR A 59 -16.27 15.02 4.60
CA THR A 59 -15.43 14.40 3.57
C THR A 59 -15.77 14.90 2.17
N ALA A 60 -17.06 15.03 1.83
CA ALA A 60 -17.49 15.56 0.54
C ALA A 60 -17.08 17.03 0.36
N GLN A 61 -17.25 17.86 1.40
CA GLN A 61 -16.78 19.26 1.40
C GLN A 61 -15.27 19.35 1.21
N LEU A 62 -14.50 18.51 1.91
CA LEU A 62 -13.05 18.47 1.81
C LEU A 62 -12.58 18.02 0.41
N LYS A 63 -13.19 16.96 -0.15
CA LYS A 63 -12.88 16.47 -1.50
C LYS A 63 -13.22 17.51 -2.58
N ALA A 64 -14.28 18.30 -2.41
CA ALA A 64 -14.67 19.36 -3.34
C ALA A 64 -13.80 20.63 -3.23
N GLY A 65 -13.30 20.93 -2.03
CA GLY A 65 -12.49 22.14 -1.77
C GLY A 65 -11.05 22.06 -2.27
N ILE A 66 -10.57 20.86 -2.63
CA ILE A 66 -9.16 20.62 -2.96
C ILE A 66 -9.04 20.15 -4.41
N ALA A 67 -8.08 20.74 -5.13
CA ALA A 67 -7.85 20.49 -6.55
C ALA A 67 -7.58 19.00 -6.87
N ASN A 68 -6.71 18.34 -6.10
CA ASN A 68 -6.38 16.92 -6.26
C ASN A 68 -6.70 16.15 -4.97
N PRO A 69 -7.87 15.51 -4.89
CA PRO A 69 -8.29 14.78 -3.70
C PRO A 69 -7.77 13.33 -3.62
N ILE A 70 -6.84 12.88 -4.47
CA ILE A 70 -6.44 11.46 -4.50
C ILE A 70 -5.78 11.05 -3.18
N SER A 71 -4.74 11.78 -2.76
CA SER A 71 -4.03 11.45 -1.51
C SER A 71 -4.92 11.64 -0.28
N LEU A 72 -5.73 12.71 -0.23
CA LEU A 72 -6.63 12.92 0.90
C LEU A 72 -7.75 11.87 0.96
N SER A 73 -8.22 11.36 -0.18
CA SER A 73 -9.22 10.30 -0.23
C SER A 73 -8.71 9.02 0.46
N ALA A 74 -7.42 8.69 0.33
CA ALA A 74 -6.81 7.60 1.09
C ALA A 74 -7.09 7.74 2.60
N GLY A 75 -6.84 8.93 3.15
CA GLY A 75 -7.01 9.22 4.56
C GLY A 75 -8.47 9.22 5.00
N THR A 76 -9.35 9.86 4.22
CA THR A 76 -10.78 9.93 4.55
C THR A 76 -11.44 8.55 4.51
N ASP A 77 -11.09 7.72 3.53
CA ASP A 77 -11.68 6.40 3.34
C ASP A 77 -11.19 5.45 4.44
N LEU A 78 -9.92 5.54 4.82
CA LEU A 78 -9.35 4.79 5.94
C LEU A 78 -10.02 5.19 7.27
N PHE A 79 -10.24 6.48 7.50
CA PHE A 79 -10.94 6.96 8.69
C PHE A 79 -12.40 6.52 8.75
N GLN A 80 -13.13 6.55 7.63
CA GLN A 80 -14.50 6.03 7.55
C GLN A 80 -14.55 4.54 7.87
N GLN A 81 -13.64 3.73 7.31
CA GLN A 81 -13.56 2.30 7.60
C GLN A 81 -13.24 2.03 9.07
N TYR A 82 -12.30 2.80 9.64
CA TYR A 82 -11.99 2.73 11.05
C TYR A 82 -13.21 3.03 11.92
N LEU A 83 -13.94 4.11 11.60
CA LEU A 83 -15.13 4.50 12.33
C LEU A 83 -16.20 3.39 12.27
N ILE A 84 -16.53 2.89 11.08
CA ILE A 84 -17.48 1.80 10.89
C ILE A 84 -17.05 0.53 11.66
N SER A 85 -15.78 0.15 11.57
CA SER A 85 -15.26 -1.05 12.24
C SER A 85 -15.31 -0.96 13.77
N ASN A 86 -15.08 0.21 14.37
CA ASN A 86 -15.20 0.39 15.81
C ASN A 86 -16.65 0.45 16.28
N LEU A 87 -17.53 1.09 15.50
CA LEU A 87 -18.95 1.23 15.82
C LEU A 87 -19.73 -0.09 15.70
N GLN A 88 -19.29 -0.99 14.82
CA GLN A 88 -19.90 -2.32 14.65
C GLN A 88 -19.47 -3.35 15.70
N ARG A 89 -18.52 -3.04 16.60
CA ARG A 89 -18.11 -4.00 17.64
C ARG A 89 -19.23 -4.21 18.66
N PRO A 90 -19.60 -5.46 18.99
CA PRO A 90 -20.67 -5.77 19.95
C PRO A 90 -20.46 -5.15 21.34
N SER A 91 -19.20 -4.98 21.76
CA SER A 91 -18.80 -4.40 23.05
C SER A 91 -18.88 -2.87 23.11
N ALA A 92 -19.05 -2.18 21.97
CA ALA A 92 -19.12 -0.72 21.88
C ALA A 92 -20.54 -0.15 22.06
N ARG A 93 -21.50 -0.99 22.49
CA ARG A 93 -22.87 -0.55 22.84
C ARG A 93 -22.94 0.33 24.09
N GLY A 94 -21.83 0.49 24.81
CA GLY A 94 -21.71 1.37 25.98
C GLY A 94 -20.98 2.67 25.66
N ASP A 95 -21.70 3.78 25.82
CA ASP A 95 -21.22 5.16 25.95
C ASP A 95 -20.52 5.81 24.74
N PHE A 96 -21.30 6.57 23.97
CA PHE A 96 -20.86 7.26 22.75
C PHE A 96 -19.73 8.28 23.00
N ASP A 97 -19.70 8.90 24.19
CA ASP A 97 -18.65 9.84 24.57
C ASP A 97 -17.29 9.16 24.76
N GLN A 98 -17.28 7.88 25.16
CA GLN A 98 -16.05 7.08 25.21
C GLN A 98 -15.52 6.79 23.82
N ILE A 99 -16.40 6.49 22.85
CA ILE A 99 -16.02 6.31 21.45
C ILE A 99 -15.43 7.60 20.89
N ARG A 100 -16.05 8.76 21.15
CA ARG A 100 -15.53 10.06 20.71
C ARG A 100 -14.15 10.34 21.30
N THR A 101 -13.99 10.16 22.61
CA THR A 101 -12.72 10.34 23.30
C THR A 101 -11.65 9.41 22.73
N HIS A 102 -12.00 8.16 22.48
CA HIS A 102 -11.15 7.16 21.85
C HIS A 102 -10.77 7.57 20.41
N LEU A 103 -11.67 8.11 19.60
CA LEU A 103 -11.35 8.61 18.25
C LEU A 103 -10.34 9.76 18.29
N VAL A 104 -10.53 10.72 19.19
CA VAL A 104 -9.61 11.87 19.35
C VAL A 104 -8.22 11.41 19.80
N GLN A 105 -8.16 10.52 20.79
CA GLN A 105 -6.89 9.95 21.28
C GLN A 105 -6.17 9.15 20.19
N ASN A 106 -6.90 8.30 19.46
CA ASN A 106 -6.32 7.51 18.38
C ASN A 106 -5.91 8.36 17.17
N GLY A 107 -6.59 9.49 16.93
CA GLY A 107 -6.21 10.45 15.91
C GLY A 107 -4.79 10.96 16.10
N ARG A 108 -4.46 11.39 17.32
CA ARG A 108 -3.10 11.83 17.68
C ARG A 108 -2.08 10.71 17.49
N LEU A 109 -2.40 9.50 17.98
CA LEU A 109 -1.52 8.35 17.83
C LEU A 109 -1.30 7.98 16.35
N PHE A 110 -2.31 8.15 15.50
CA PHE A 110 -2.20 7.91 14.07
C PHE A 110 -1.22 8.90 13.42
N VAL A 111 -1.26 10.17 13.79
CA VAL A 111 -0.35 11.21 13.28
C VAL A 111 1.09 10.91 13.68
N GLU A 112 1.33 10.56 14.94
CA GLU A 112 2.65 10.14 15.43
C GLU A 112 3.18 8.93 14.65
N ARG A 113 2.32 7.91 14.44
CA ARG A 113 2.68 6.72 13.67
C ARG A 113 2.94 7.04 12.20
N ALA A 114 2.17 7.94 11.59
CA ALA A 114 2.37 8.34 10.21
C ALA A 114 3.71 9.06 10.01
N LYS A 115 4.14 9.88 10.98
CA LYS A 115 5.48 10.48 11.00
C LYS A 115 6.57 9.42 11.17
N ALA A 116 6.42 8.53 12.16
CA ALA A 116 7.38 7.45 12.42
C ALA A 116 7.50 6.43 11.26
N ALA A 117 6.44 6.25 10.47
CA ALA A 117 6.47 5.39 9.28
C ALA A 117 7.54 5.85 8.27
N ARG A 118 7.71 7.17 8.09
CA ARG A 118 8.72 7.73 7.18
C ARG A 118 10.13 7.36 7.59
N GLU A 119 10.44 7.44 8.88
CA GLU A 119 11.75 7.06 9.43
C GLU A 119 11.99 5.54 9.32
N THR A 120 10.94 4.75 9.57
CA THR A 120 10.99 3.29 9.42
C THR A 120 11.29 2.90 7.98
N ILE A 121 10.60 3.53 7.02
CA ILE A 121 10.84 3.35 5.58
C ILE A 121 12.27 3.75 5.21
N ALA A 122 12.78 4.87 5.74
CA ALA A 122 14.14 5.33 5.47
C ALA A 122 15.20 4.34 5.99
N SER A 123 15.02 3.86 7.23
CA SER A 123 15.91 2.89 7.88
C SER A 123 15.98 1.56 7.11
N PHE A 124 14.84 1.08 6.60
CA PHE A 124 14.78 -0.13 5.79
C PHE A 124 15.27 0.11 4.36
N GLY A 125 14.82 1.19 3.73
CA GLY A 125 15.05 1.55 2.33
C GLY A 125 16.51 1.85 1.99
N LYS A 126 17.32 2.28 2.96
CA LYS A 126 18.75 2.56 2.75
C LYS A 126 19.53 1.37 2.19
N HIS A 127 19.12 0.14 2.49
CA HIS A 127 19.79 -1.08 2.01
C HIS A 127 19.65 -1.31 0.50
N PHE A 128 18.74 -0.59 -0.17
CA PHE A 128 18.60 -0.62 -1.64
C PHE A 128 19.64 0.26 -2.34
N ILE A 129 20.31 1.16 -1.60
CA ILE A 129 21.38 2.01 -2.09
C ILE A 129 22.71 1.35 -1.76
N ARG A 130 23.50 1.04 -2.79
CA ARG A 130 24.81 0.40 -2.68
C ARG A 130 25.92 1.37 -3.07
N ASP A 131 27.16 1.02 -2.71
CA ASP A 131 28.34 1.80 -3.12
C ASP A 131 28.43 1.84 -4.65
N GLY A 132 28.70 3.04 -5.19
CA GLY A 132 28.74 3.33 -6.62
C GLY A 132 27.37 3.57 -7.28
N ASN A 133 26.26 3.52 -6.54
CA ASN A 133 24.94 3.74 -7.15
C ASN A 133 24.76 5.18 -7.66
N THR A 134 24.05 5.29 -8.77
CA THR A 134 23.54 6.55 -9.32
C THR A 134 22.02 6.51 -9.26
N VAL A 135 21.46 7.23 -8.30
CA VAL A 135 20.01 7.24 -8.02
C VAL A 135 19.34 8.34 -8.83
N LEU A 136 18.25 8.01 -9.53
CA LEU A 136 17.39 8.99 -10.20
C LEU A 136 16.08 9.18 -9.43
N THR A 137 15.66 10.43 -9.22
CA THR A 137 14.38 10.79 -8.58
C THR A 137 13.66 11.89 -9.34
N ASN A 138 12.32 11.88 -9.28
CA ASN A 138 11.46 12.89 -9.91
C ASN A 138 10.92 13.88 -8.87
N GLY A 139 11.29 15.15 -8.98
CA GLY A 139 10.86 16.21 -8.06
C GLY A 139 11.28 15.99 -6.60
N GLY A 140 10.64 16.75 -5.71
CA GLY A 140 10.78 16.60 -4.26
C GLY A 140 9.91 15.47 -3.72
N SER A 141 10.42 14.66 -2.82
CA SER A 141 9.60 13.72 -2.05
C SER A 141 10.15 13.62 -0.65
N ARG A 142 9.29 13.86 0.35
CA ARG A 142 9.68 13.82 1.76
C ARG A 142 10.20 12.45 2.19
N VAL A 143 9.56 11.37 1.73
CA VAL A 143 9.95 9.99 2.06
C VAL A 143 11.23 9.56 1.32
N VAL A 144 11.39 9.96 0.05
CA VAL A 144 12.63 9.67 -0.70
C VAL A 144 13.79 10.48 -0.15
N GLY A 145 13.57 11.76 0.19
CA GLY A 145 14.56 12.60 0.85
C GLY A 145 15.02 12.01 2.18
N ALA A 146 14.09 11.53 3.02
CA ALA A 146 14.43 10.85 4.27
C ALA A 146 15.25 9.57 4.04
N LEU A 147 14.89 8.76 3.04
CA LEU A 147 15.63 7.55 2.66
C LEU A 147 17.06 7.89 2.23
N LEU A 148 17.24 8.88 1.36
CA LEU A 148 18.55 9.30 0.86
C LEU A 148 19.42 9.91 1.98
N ARG A 149 18.82 10.71 2.88
CA ARG A 149 19.53 11.24 4.06
C ARG A 149 19.99 10.13 4.99
N ASN A 150 19.16 9.14 5.28
CA ASN A 150 19.53 8.02 6.15
C ASN A 150 20.64 7.15 5.52
N ALA A 151 20.62 7.00 4.19
CA ALA A 151 21.69 6.34 3.46
C ALA A 151 23.03 7.10 3.56
N ALA A 152 23.00 8.44 3.49
CA ALA A 152 24.18 9.30 3.65
C ALA A 152 24.69 9.35 5.11
N GLU A 153 23.81 9.29 6.11
CA GLU A 153 24.25 9.26 7.52
C GLU A 153 24.91 7.93 7.88
N SER A 154 24.39 6.83 7.33
CA SER A 154 24.98 5.51 7.49
C SER A 154 26.38 5.41 6.84
N SER A 155 26.72 6.27 5.87
CA SER A 155 28.03 6.29 5.24
C SER A 155 29.10 7.06 6.03
N ASN A 156 28.72 7.93 6.97
CA ASN A 156 29.66 8.81 7.68
C ASN A 156 30.05 8.29 9.09
N GLY A 157 29.33 7.29 9.63
CA GLY A 157 29.40 6.93 11.06
C GLY A 157 30.34 5.78 11.46
N SER A 158 30.96 5.03 10.55
CA SER A 158 31.77 3.88 10.95
C SER A 158 32.75 3.46 9.88
N GLY A 159 34.04 3.29 10.24
CA GLY A 159 35.17 2.89 9.38
C GLY A 159 35.06 1.52 8.67
N ARG A 160 33.86 0.96 8.53
CA ARG A 160 33.52 -0.13 7.61
C ARG A 160 32.50 0.37 6.59
N GLY A 161 33.01 0.88 5.46
CA GLY A 161 32.25 1.07 4.23
C GLY A 161 31.31 2.27 4.21
N SER A 162 31.86 3.47 3.99
CA SER A 162 31.08 4.62 3.56
C SER A 162 30.42 4.30 2.20
N ILE A 163 29.09 4.23 2.15
CA ILE A 163 28.35 4.05 0.90
C ILE A 163 28.48 5.34 0.10
N ARG A 164 29.26 5.33 -0.98
CA ARG A 164 29.38 6.47 -1.89
C ARG A 164 28.35 6.30 -2.98
N PHE A 165 27.43 7.23 -3.10
CA PHE A 165 26.44 7.25 -4.17
C PHE A 165 26.27 8.68 -4.64
N ARG A 166 25.67 8.84 -5.82
CA ARG A 166 25.32 10.15 -6.37
C ARG A 166 23.85 10.16 -6.76
N VAL A 167 23.24 11.33 -6.75
CA VAL A 167 21.81 11.48 -7.00
C VAL A 167 21.58 12.44 -8.16
N ILE A 168 20.64 12.08 -9.03
CA ILE A 168 20.13 12.92 -10.11
C ILE A 168 18.70 13.29 -9.76
N TYR A 169 18.44 14.58 -9.58
CA TYR A 169 17.11 15.13 -9.38
C TYR A 169 16.57 15.68 -10.68
N VAL A 170 15.38 15.24 -11.07
CA VAL A 170 14.62 15.88 -12.14
C VAL A 170 13.86 17.08 -11.54
N THR A 171 14.20 18.29 -12.00
CA THR A 171 13.57 19.55 -11.56
C THR A 171 13.13 20.37 -12.76
N SER A 172 12.05 21.15 -12.60
CA SER A 172 11.57 22.04 -13.67
C SER A 172 12.14 23.45 -13.46
N PRO A 173 12.70 24.11 -14.49
CA PRO A 173 13.42 25.38 -14.33
C PRO A 173 12.51 26.56 -14.01
N ASN A 174 11.19 26.42 -14.20
CA ASN A 174 10.20 27.44 -13.84
C ASN A 174 9.74 27.33 -12.37
N SER A 175 10.33 26.45 -11.57
CA SER A 175 9.90 26.15 -10.20
C SER A 175 10.50 27.06 -9.12
N ASN A 176 10.99 28.26 -9.48
CA ASN A 176 11.71 29.16 -8.56
C ASN A 176 10.90 29.59 -7.31
N LYS A 177 9.62 29.22 -7.19
CA LYS A 177 8.82 29.39 -5.97
C LYS A 177 8.28 28.08 -5.37
N THR A 178 8.47 26.94 -6.03
CA THR A 178 7.45 25.88 -5.96
C THR A 178 7.95 24.45 -5.78
N ASP A 179 9.18 24.10 -6.16
CA ASP A 179 9.80 22.81 -5.77
C ASP A 179 10.70 22.98 -4.52
N THR A 180 10.16 23.66 -3.50
CA THR A 180 10.87 23.91 -2.23
C THR A 180 11.32 22.60 -1.58
N GLU A 181 10.54 21.53 -1.71
CA GLU A 181 10.90 20.20 -1.23
C GLU A 181 12.11 19.60 -1.96
N ALA A 182 12.20 19.78 -3.29
CA ALA A 182 13.34 19.27 -4.05
C ALA A 182 14.60 20.03 -3.68
N ALA A 183 14.53 21.37 -3.66
CA ALA A 183 15.64 22.23 -3.28
C ALA A 183 16.13 21.94 -1.85
N ALA A 184 15.23 21.76 -0.88
CA ALA A 184 15.58 21.41 0.49
C ALA A 184 16.27 20.03 0.59
N ASN A 185 15.78 19.03 -0.16
CA ASN A 185 16.43 17.72 -0.21
C ASN A 185 17.81 17.78 -0.87
N ILE A 186 17.95 18.55 -1.95
CA ILE A 186 19.24 18.74 -2.64
C ILE A 186 20.25 19.42 -1.72
N ALA A 187 19.86 20.50 -1.04
CA ALA A 187 20.70 21.18 -0.07
C ALA A 187 21.13 20.22 1.06
N ALA A 188 20.19 19.51 1.67
CA ALA A 188 20.48 18.58 2.76
C ALA A 188 21.41 17.42 2.37
N LEU A 189 21.41 17.01 1.09
CA LEU A 189 22.33 16.00 0.56
C LEU A 189 23.71 16.58 0.24
N ARG A 190 23.77 17.78 -0.33
CA ARG A 190 25.04 18.50 -0.57
C ARG A 190 25.76 18.82 0.75
N ASP A 191 25.03 19.20 1.79
CA ASP A 191 25.56 19.43 3.15
C ASP A 191 26.16 18.17 3.79
N ARG A 192 25.81 16.98 3.27
CA ARG A 192 26.33 15.67 3.71
C ARG A 192 27.36 15.08 2.74
N ASP A 193 27.95 15.93 1.89
CA ASP A 193 28.97 15.55 0.89
C ASP A 193 28.50 14.54 -0.17
N ILE A 194 27.20 14.47 -0.44
CA ILE A 194 26.65 13.63 -1.51
C ILE A 194 26.62 14.43 -2.83
N PRO A 195 27.21 13.94 -3.93
CA PRO A 195 27.13 14.60 -5.23
C PRO A 195 25.70 14.56 -5.78
N VAL A 196 25.13 15.74 -6.05
CA VAL A 196 23.78 15.89 -6.60
C VAL A 196 23.78 16.71 -7.88
N ALA A 197 23.27 16.11 -8.96
CA ALA A 197 23.03 16.77 -10.24
C ALA A 197 21.54 17.08 -10.42
N GLU A 198 21.23 18.23 -11.00
CA GLU A 198 19.87 18.66 -11.32
C GLU A 198 19.71 18.63 -12.85
N ILE A 199 18.65 17.98 -13.32
CA ILE A 199 18.38 17.81 -14.75
C ILE A 199 16.95 18.21 -15.08
N LEU A 200 16.74 18.61 -16.34
CA LEU A 200 15.40 18.86 -16.88
C LEU A 200 14.64 17.54 -17.10
N PRO A 201 13.29 17.54 -17.06
CA PRO A 201 12.49 16.36 -17.39
C PRO A 201 12.78 15.78 -18.79
N THR A 202 13.18 16.63 -19.73
CA THR A 202 13.56 16.23 -21.09
C THR A 202 14.89 15.45 -21.15
N ALA A 203 15.73 15.55 -20.12
CA ALA A 203 17.04 14.92 -20.07
C ALA A 203 17.04 13.54 -19.38
N ILE A 204 15.87 13.04 -18.93
CA ILE A 204 15.75 11.73 -18.26
C ILE A 204 16.27 10.60 -19.13
N ALA A 205 15.94 10.61 -20.42
CA ALA A 205 16.40 9.59 -21.37
C ALA A 205 17.93 9.61 -21.53
N TYR A 206 18.54 10.80 -21.54
CA TYR A 206 19.98 10.97 -21.70
C TYR A 206 20.77 10.43 -20.49
N CYS A 207 20.30 10.68 -19.26
CA CYS A 207 21.03 10.22 -18.08
C CYS A 207 20.81 8.73 -17.75
N MET A 208 19.85 8.06 -18.38
CA MET A 208 19.41 6.70 -18.01
C MET A 208 20.54 5.66 -18.05
N ASP A 209 21.53 5.82 -18.95
CA ASP A 209 22.69 4.92 -19.03
C ASP A 209 23.55 5.00 -17.78
N THR A 210 23.69 6.19 -17.19
CA THR A 210 24.47 6.43 -15.98
C THR A 210 23.74 5.99 -14.70
N VAL A 211 22.41 5.89 -14.76
CA VAL A 211 21.54 5.57 -13.61
C VAL A 211 21.60 4.07 -13.31
N THR A 212 21.63 3.73 -12.02
CA THR A 212 21.58 2.35 -11.53
C THR A 212 20.19 1.96 -11.06
N SER A 213 19.45 2.89 -10.47
CA SER A 213 18.11 2.66 -9.91
C SER A 213 17.33 3.96 -9.81
N CYS A 214 16.01 3.87 -9.99
CA CYS A 214 15.10 5.00 -9.85
C CYS A 214 14.30 4.86 -8.54
N PHE A 215 14.15 5.96 -7.80
CA PHE A 215 13.31 6.03 -6.61
C PHE A 215 12.34 7.19 -6.75
N VAL A 216 11.05 6.93 -6.51
CA VAL A 216 10.00 7.96 -6.56
C VAL A 216 9.11 7.91 -5.35
N GLY A 217 8.56 9.06 -4.97
CA GLY A 217 7.43 9.11 -4.05
C GLY A 217 6.12 8.80 -4.77
N ALA A 218 5.11 8.40 -3.99
CA ALA A 218 3.72 8.35 -4.45
C ALA A 218 2.85 9.32 -3.64
N GLU A 219 1.87 9.92 -4.31
CA GLU A 219 0.74 10.60 -3.66
C GLU A 219 -0.33 9.61 -3.23
N GLY A 220 -0.55 8.59 -4.06
CA GLY A 220 -1.43 7.47 -3.76
C GLY A 220 -0.97 6.19 -4.44
N VAL A 221 -1.22 5.05 -3.79
CA VAL A 221 -1.04 3.72 -4.39
C VAL A 221 -2.42 3.14 -4.65
N VAL A 222 -2.71 2.80 -5.91
CA VAL A 222 -4.04 2.33 -6.34
C VAL A 222 -4.17 0.81 -6.23
N GLU A 223 -5.39 0.29 -6.32
CA GLU A 223 -5.70 -1.11 -5.96
C GLU A 223 -4.91 -2.15 -6.77
N ASN A 224 -4.64 -1.87 -8.04
CA ASN A 224 -3.86 -2.76 -8.91
C ASN A 224 -2.35 -2.74 -8.64
N GLY A 225 -1.89 -2.02 -7.60
CA GLY A 225 -0.49 -1.83 -7.27
C GLY A 225 0.24 -0.84 -8.17
N GLY A 226 -0.49 -0.11 -9.02
CA GLY A 226 0.02 1.09 -9.68
C GLY A 226 0.09 2.28 -8.73
N ILE A 227 0.68 3.38 -9.19
CA ILE A 227 0.84 4.58 -8.36
C ILE A 227 0.31 5.80 -9.07
N VAL A 228 -0.15 6.76 -8.28
CA VAL A 228 -0.41 8.13 -8.71
C VAL A 228 0.65 9.02 -8.09
N SER A 229 1.36 9.76 -8.92
CA SER A 229 2.43 10.67 -8.48
C SER A 229 2.50 11.88 -9.40
N ARG A 230 3.45 12.78 -9.13
CA ARG A 230 3.64 14.00 -9.93
C ARG A 230 3.82 13.68 -11.40
N LEU A 231 3.29 14.55 -12.25
CA LEU A 231 3.42 14.45 -13.70
C LEU A 231 4.88 14.25 -14.13
N GLY A 232 5.12 13.27 -15.00
CA GLY A 232 6.45 12.87 -15.47
C GLY A 232 6.98 11.58 -14.82
N THR A 233 6.35 11.12 -13.74
CA THR A 233 6.70 9.85 -13.07
C THR A 233 6.48 8.66 -14.00
N TYR A 234 5.37 8.64 -14.75
CA TYR A 234 5.10 7.60 -15.73
C TYR A 234 6.14 7.57 -16.86
N GLN A 235 6.57 8.75 -17.33
CA GLN A 235 7.60 8.86 -18.37
C GLN A 235 8.92 8.25 -17.89
N MET A 236 9.33 8.57 -16.67
CA MET A 236 10.53 8.01 -16.06
C MET A 236 10.41 6.48 -15.89
N ALA A 237 9.24 5.97 -15.47
CA ALA A 237 9.01 4.54 -15.30
C ALA A 237 9.10 3.76 -16.63
N VAL A 238 8.57 4.34 -17.72
CA VAL A 238 8.68 3.75 -19.06
C VAL A 238 10.14 3.69 -19.51
N LEU A 239 10.89 4.79 -19.35
CA LEU A 239 12.29 4.86 -19.74
C LEU A 239 13.17 3.93 -18.90
N ALA A 240 12.95 3.87 -17.58
CA ALA A 240 13.66 2.95 -16.69
C ALA A 240 13.43 1.49 -17.11
N LYS A 241 12.18 1.12 -17.43
CA LYS A 241 11.84 -0.23 -17.90
C LYS A 241 12.52 -0.56 -19.24
N ALA A 242 12.56 0.39 -20.17
CA ALA A 242 13.20 0.21 -21.46
C ALA A 242 14.73 0.02 -21.33
N ALA A 243 15.36 0.74 -20.40
CA ALA A 243 16.79 0.62 -20.09
C ALA A 243 17.13 -0.53 -19.12
N GLY A 244 16.14 -1.35 -18.72
CA GLY A 244 16.34 -2.47 -17.78
C GLY A 244 16.73 -2.04 -16.36
N LYS A 245 16.45 -0.80 -15.96
CA LYS A 245 16.77 -0.26 -14.63
C LYS A 245 15.60 -0.50 -13.66
N PRO A 246 15.86 -0.88 -12.40
CA PRO A 246 14.81 -1.05 -11.41
C PRO A 246 14.19 0.29 -11.02
N PHE A 247 12.86 0.30 -10.93
CA PHE A 247 12.04 1.45 -10.58
C PHE A 247 11.32 1.18 -9.25
N TYR A 248 11.80 1.79 -8.18
CA TYR A 248 11.26 1.63 -6.84
C TYR A 248 10.35 2.80 -6.48
N VAL A 249 9.22 2.47 -5.87
CA VAL A 249 8.31 3.46 -5.30
C VAL A 249 8.48 3.42 -3.79
N VAL A 250 8.56 4.59 -3.18
CA VAL A 250 8.64 4.74 -1.72
C VAL A 250 7.37 5.45 -1.27
N SER A 251 6.57 4.78 -0.45
CA SER A 251 5.28 5.32 0.01
C SER A 251 4.91 4.77 1.38
N GLU A 252 4.25 5.60 2.16
CA GLU A 252 3.61 5.19 3.40
C GLU A 252 2.32 4.40 3.13
N SER A 253 1.97 3.45 4.01
CA SER A 253 0.75 2.61 3.84
C SER A 253 -0.56 3.40 3.88
N HIS A 254 -0.59 4.52 4.62
CA HIS A 254 -1.78 5.37 4.73
C HIS A 254 -2.10 6.18 3.46
N LYS A 255 -1.34 6.00 2.38
CA LYS A 255 -1.60 6.56 1.04
C LYS A 255 -2.22 5.55 0.09
N PHE A 256 -2.63 4.39 0.57
CA PHE A 256 -3.29 3.40 -0.29
C PHE A 256 -4.74 3.84 -0.54
N VAL A 257 -5.12 3.89 -1.81
CA VAL A 257 -6.40 4.42 -2.28
C VAL A 257 -7.20 3.30 -2.92
N ARG A 258 -8.50 3.23 -2.61
CA ARG A 258 -9.47 2.37 -3.29
C ARG A 258 -9.93 2.99 -4.61
N LEU A 259 -8.99 3.05 -5.55
CA LEU A 259 -9.20 3.52 -6.91
C LEU A 259 -8.60 2.50 -7.86
N TYR A 260 -9.27 2.20 -8.97
CA TYR A 260 -8.78 1.29 -10.01
C TYR A 260 -8.78 2.01 -11.36
N PRO A 261 -7.73 2.79 -11.67
CA PRO A 261 -7.65 3.50 -12.95
C PRO A 261 -7.38 2.52 -14.09
N LEU A 262 -8.18 2.59 -15.16
CA LEU A 262 -7.97 1.84 -16.40
C LEU A 262 -6.95 2.50 -17.33
N GLY A 263 -6.73 3.81 -17.16
CA GLY A 263 -5.82 4.61 -17.98
C GLY A 263 -5.42 5.92 -17.30
N GLN A 264 -4.72 6.81 -18.03
CA GLN A 264 -4.27 8.10 -17.50
C GLN A 264 -5.41 9.07 -17.21
N ASP A 265 -6.51 8.97 -17.98
CA ASP A 265 -7.65 9.87 -17.87
C ASP A 265 -8.65 9.43 -16.78
N ASP A 266 -8.54 8.20 -16.30
CA ASP A 266 -9.46 7.55 -15.36
C ASP A 266 -9.03 7.74 -13.90
N LEU A 267 -8.67 8.98 -13.55
CA LEU A 267 -8.24 9.35 -12.20
C LEU A 267 -9.34 10.03 -11.37
N GLY A 268 -10.51 10.28 -11.97
CA GLY A 268 -11.61 10.98 -11.32
C GLY A 268 -11.32 12.46 -11.02
N ILE A 269 -10.31 13.04 -11.68
CA ILE A 269 -9.90 14.44 -11.52
C ILE A 269 -9.77 15.15 -12.87
N GLU A 270 -10.25 16.38 -12.95
CA GLU A 270 -10.11 17.21 -14.15
C GLU A 270 -8.76 17.94 -14.13
N GLN A 271 -7.81 17.33 -14.83
CA GLN A 271 -6.49 17.90 -15.02
C GLN A 271 -6.41 18.53 -16.40
N ASP A 272 -6.34 19.86 -16.45
CA ASP A 272 -6.18 20.66 -17.67
C ASP A 272 -4.76 20.51 -18.27
N VAL A 273 -4.33 19.27 -18.54
CA VAL A 273 -2.99 18.94 -19.07
C VAL A 273 -2.91 19.32 -20.55
N VAL A 274 -3.91 18.93 -21.33
CA VAL A 274 -3.98 19.17 -22.78
C VAL A 274 -5.10 20.15 -23.06
N GLN A 275 -4.76 21.34 -23.55
CA GLN A 275 -5.73 22.37 -23.94
C GLN A 275 -5.53 22.75 -25.40
N PHE A 276 -6.53 22.46 -26.24
CA PHE A 276 -6.53 22.88 -27.64
C PHE A 276 -6.96 24.34 -27.76
N LYS A 277 -6.06 25.20 -28.23
CA LYS A 277 -6.30 26.63 -28.42
C LYS A 277 -6.12 26.99 -29.88
N THR A 278 -7.06 27.76 -30.41
CA THR A 278 -6.94 28.41 -31.71
C THR A 278 -6.92 29.93 -31.52
N LYS A 279 -6.56 30.69 -32.56
CA LYS A 279 -6.67 32.17 -32.52
C LYS A 279 -8.09 32.67 -32.20
N ARG A 280 -9.12 31.84 -32.42
CA ARG A 280 -10.53 32.15 -32.17
C ARG A 280 -11.03 31.76 -30.77
N GLY A 281 -10.19 31.12 -29.96
CA GLY A 281 -10.53 30.67 -28.62
C GLY A 281 -10.15 29.22 -28.33
N VAL A 282 -10.51 28.76 -27.14
CA VAL A 282 -10.32 27.38 -26.69
C VAL A 282 -11.36 26.49 -27.38
N VAL A 283 -10.90 25.42 -28.03
CA VAL A 283 -11.80 24.40 -28.60
C VAL A 283 -12.09 23.41 -27.47
N LYS A 284 -13.36 23.30 -27.07
CA LYS A 284 -13.82 22.26 -26.15
C LYS A 284 -14.22 21.05 -27.00
N ASP A 285 -13.62 19.90 -26.74
CA ASP A 285 -14.10 18.64 -27.32
C ASP A 285 -15.38 18.21 -26.60
N GLU A 286 -16.48 18.08 -27.35
CA GLU A 286 -17.78 17.60 -26.84
C GLU A 286 -17.83 16.07 -26.66
N ASN A 287 -16.75 15.35 -27.03
CA ASN A 287 -16.69 13.88 -27.08
C ASN A 287 -15.93 13.23 -25.90
N LYS A 288 -15.99 13.78 -24.69
CA LYS A 288 -15.62 13.00 -23.49
C LYS A 288 -16.79 12.11 -23.10
N HIS A 289 -16.65 10.81 -23.34
CA HIS A 289 -17.64 9.77 -23.08
C HIS A 289 -18.22 9.84 -21.66
N GLY A 290 -19.46 10.29 -21.56
CA GLY A 290 -20.42 9.86 -20.54
C GLY A 290 -21.53 9.12 -21.25
N ASP A 291 -21.83 7.91 -20.78
CA ASP A 291 -22.93 7.08 -21.25
C ASP A 291 -24.24 7.90 -21.23
N ALA A 292 -24.98 7.85 -22.35
CA ALA A 292 -26.20 8.59 -22.55
C ALA A 292 -27.35 7.89 -21.81
N GLY A 293 -27.49 8.20 -20.52
CA GLY A 293 -28.72 8.02 -19.75
C GLY A 293 -29.49 9.34 -19.69
N GLU A 294 -30.76 9.32 -20.07
CA GLU A 294 -31.67 10.45 -20.29
C GLU A 294 -31.61 11.59 -19.27
N THR A 295 -31.62 12.81 -19.82
CA THR A 295 -31.84 14.09 -19.13
C THR A 295 -33.09 14.07 -18.23
N THR A 296 -32.85 14.05 -16.93
CA THR A 296 -33.65 14.85 -15.99
C THR A 296 -32.74 15.90 -15.37
N ALA A 297 -33.17 17.16 -15.41
CA ALA A 297 -32.42 18.31 -14.95
C ALA A 297 -32.14 18.22 -13.43
N GLY A 298 -30.97 17.67 -13.09
CA GLY A 298 -30.37 17.68 -11.77
C GLY A 298 -28.94 18.20 -11.89
N GLN A 299 -28.61 19.24 -11.14
CA GLN A 299 -27.30 19.89 -11.12
C GLN A 299 -26.16 18.85 -10.95
N VAL A 300 -25.38 18.66 -12.02
CA VAL A 300 -24.12 17.91 -11.93
C VAL A 300 -23.07 18.83 -11.31
N SER A 301 -22.56 18.42 -10.17
CA SER A 301 -21.54 19.10 -9.38
C SER A 301 -20.26 19.32 -10.19
N SER A 302 -19.84 20.58 -10.29
CA SER A 302 -18.59 21.03 -10.89
C SER A 302 -17.37 20.29 -10.31
N GLY A 303 -16.66 19.52 -11.14
CA GLY A 303 -15.36 18.96 -10.79
C GLY A 303 -14.36 20.05 -10.43
N ALA A 304 -13.52 19.80 -9.43
CA ALA A 304 -12.48 20.73 -9.00
C ALA A 304 -11.40 20.85 -10.09
N VAL A 305 -11.31 22.00 -10.75
CA VAL A 305 -10.27 22.29 -11.76
C VAL A 305 -8.93 22.43 -11.07
N VAL A 306 -7.94 21.63 -11.45
CA VAL A 306 -6.57 21.71 -10.92
C VAL A 306 -5.87 23.00 -11.40
N LYS A 307 -5.90 24.05 -10.58
CA LYS A 307 -5.18 25.31 -10.83
C LYS A 307 -3.72 25.18 -10.43
N GLY A 308 -2.86 24.84 -11.40
CA GLY A 308 -1.41 24.84 -11.27
C GLY A 308 -0.77 23.68 -12.02
N SER A 309 0.42 23.87 -12.61
CA SER A 309 1.13 22.79 -13.31
C SER A 309 1.67 21.71 -12.36
N GLU A 310 1.85 22.02 -11.08
CA GLU A 310 2.57 21.18 -10.11
C GLU A 310 1.67 20.29 -9.26
N SER A 311 0.36 20.55 -9.23
CA SER A 311 -0.63 19.64 -8.65
C SER A 311 -1.10 18.58 -9.65
N LYS A 312 -0.54 18.59 -10.87
CA LYS A 312 -0.88 17.62 -11.90
C LYS A 312 -0.15 16.32 -11.64
N VAL A 313 -0.87 15.23 -11.81
CA VAL A 313 -0.43 13.88 -11.53
C VAL A 313 -0.59 12.99 -12.75
N ASP A 314 0.23 11.94 -12.78
CA ASP A 314 0.09 10.84 -13.72
C ASP A 314 -0.08 9.50 -12.98
N TYR A 315 -0.64 8.55 -13.70
CA TYR A 315 -0.78 7.17 -13.28
C TYR A 315 0.40 6.33 -13.81
N THR A 316 1.07 5.59 -12.96
CA THR A 316 2.08 4.61 -13.36
C THR A 316 1.56 3.19 -13.15
N PRO A 317 1.37 2.40 -14.23
CA PRO A 317 0.92 1.03 -14.13
C PRO A 317 1.88 0.11 -13.37
N PRO A 318 1.35 -0.91 -12.66
CA PRO A 318 2.14 -1.84 -11.84
C PRO A 318 3.24 -2.57 -12.63
N ALA A 319 3.05 -2.81 -13.93
CA ALA A 319 4.01 -3.52 -14.79
C ALA A 319 5.37 -2.80 -14.95
N LYS A 320 5.42 -1.49 -14.67
CA LYS A 320 6.65 -0.69 -14.71
C LYS A 320 7.34 -0.58 -13.35
N ILE A 321 6.66 -0.97 -12.28
CA ILE A 321 7.15 -0.86 -10.89
C ILE A 321 7.89 -2.15 -10.53
N SER A 322 9.10 -2.00 -9.98
CA SER A 322 9.91 -3.14 -9.52
C SER A 322 9.56 -3.54 -8.08
N GLY A 323 9.20 -2.58 -7.24
CA GLY A 323 8.72 -2.82 -5.87
C GLY A 323 8.30 -1.52 -5.18
N ILE A 324 7.38 -1.64 -4.23
CA ILE A 324 6.88 -0.56 -3.39
C ILE A 324 7.45 -0.75 -1.98
N ILE A 325 8.28 0.19 -1.53
CA ILE A 325 8.92 0.19 -0.22
C ILE A 325 8.00 0.91 0.76
N THR A 326 7.57 0.19 1.79
CA THR A 326 6.69 0.68 2.86
C THR A 326 7.28 0.34 4.22
N GLU A 327 6.66 0.84 5.29
CA GLU A 327 7.03 0.53 6.68
C GLU A 327 6.85 -0.96 7.02
N GLY A 328 5.99 -1.67 6.27
CA GLY A 328 5.77 -3.11 6.38
C GLY A 328 6.78 -3.95 5.58
N GLY A 329 7.71 -3.30 4.87
CA GLY A 329 8.68 -3.94 3.97
C GLY A 329 8.40 -3.67 2.49
N VAL A 330 9.02 -4.48 1.61
CA VAL A 330 8.81 -4.36 0.16
C VAL A 330 7.60 -5.16 -0.27
N LEU A 331 6.67 -4.48 -0.93
CA LEU A 331 5.52 -5.06 -1.60
C LEU A 331 5.78 -5.12 -3.10
N LEU A 332 5.61 -6.30 -3.68
CA LEU A 332 5.50 -6.43 -5.13
C LEU A 332 4.08 -6.01 -5.54
N PRO A 333 3.88 -5.39 -6.72
CA PRO A 333 2.54 -4.97 -7.15
C PRO A 333 1.48 -6.07 -7.13
N SER A 334 1.85 -7.33 -7.41
CA SER A 334 0.93 -8.47 -7.30
C SER A 334 0.57 -8.84 -5.85
N ALA A 335 1.49 -8.64 -4.91
CA ALA A 335 1.27 -8.89 -3.49
C ALA A 335 0.47 -7.75 -2.84
N PHE A 336 0.55 -6.54 -3.40
CA PHE A 336 -0.19 -5.37 -2.95
C PHE A 336 -1.71 -5.58 -3.01
N VAL A 337 -2.21 -6.15 -4.12
CA VAL A 337 -3.63 -6.46 -4.29
C VAL A 337 -4.12 -7.34 -3.13
N ALA A 338 -3.34 -8.36 -2.76
CA ALA A 338 -3.69 -9.23 -1.63
C ALA A 338 -3.65 -8.50 -0.27
N SER A 339 -2.69 -7.59 -0.05
CA SER A 339 -2.63 -6.83 1.21
C SER A 339 -3.79 -5.85 1.38
N LEU A 340 -4.23 -5.20 0.30
CA LEU A 340 -5.33 -4.25 0.34
C LEU A 340 -6.67 -4.96 0.65
N HIS A 341 -6.93 -6.09 -0.02
CA HIS A 341 -8.14 -6.89 0.24
C HIS A 341 -8.14 -7.54 1.63
N ALA A 342 -6.97 -7.82 2.21
CA ALA A 342 -6.85 -8.37 3.56
C ALA A 342 -7.02 -7.32 4.68
N GLY A 343 -7.19 -6.03 4.36
CA GLY A 343 -7.36 -4.96 5.35
C GLY A 343 -6.08 -4.60 6.10
N SER A 344 -4.91 -4.84 5.48
CA SER A 344 -3.59 -4.57 6.06
C SER A 344 -3.38 -3.09 6.41
N ASP A 345 -4.09 -2.20 5.73
CA ASP A 345 -3.94 -0.74 5.84
C ASP A 345 -4.64 -0.21 7.10
N LEU A 346 -5.62 -0.97 7.60
CA LEU A 346 -6.27 -0.70 8.89
C LEU A 346 -5.36 -1.06 10.07
N HIS A 347 -4.24 -1.77 9.86
CA HIS A 347 -3.34 -2.20 10.94
C HIS A 347 -2.72 -1.01 11.69
N LEU A 348 -2.54 0.14 11.01
CA LEU A 348 -2.03 1.38 11.61
C LEU A 348 -3.01 1.95 12.65
N PHE A 349 -4.31 1.79 12.42
CA PHE A 349 -5.39 2.18 13.34
C PHE A 349 -5.78 1.06 14.33
N CYS A 350 -5.83 -0.21 13.91
CA CYS A 350 -6.25 -1.32 14.77
C CYS A 350 -5.23 -1.67 15.86
N LYS A 351 -3.92 -1.44 15.66
CA LYS A 351 -2.94 -1.52 16.76
C LYS A 351 -3.11 -0.38 17.78
N ALA A 352 -3.88 0.66 17.47
CA ALA A 352 -4.19 1.73 18.42
C ALA A 352 -5.25 1.29 19.43
N GLY A 353 -6.21 0.44 19.00
CA GLY A 353 -7.27 -0.10 19.86
C GLY A 353 -6.90 -1.29 20.75
N ARG A 354 -5.61 -1.66 20.87
CA ARG A 354 -5.12 -2.57 21.92
C ARG A 354 -4.44 -1.77 23.03
N VAL A 355 -5.18 -0.89 23.66
CA VAL A 355 -4.80 -0.39 24.99
C VAL A 355 -5.46 -1.34 25.99
N HIS A 356 -4.66 -2.03 26.79
CA HIS A 356 -5.15 -2.77 27.94
C HIS A 356 -5.94 -1.81 28.83
N SER A 357 -7.23 -2.07 29.03
CA SER A 357 -8.01 -1.45 30.09
C SER A 357 -7.38 -1.87 31.43
N PHE A 358 -6.57 -0.98 31.99
CA PHE A 358 -6.19 -1.04 33.40
C PHE A 358 -7.41 -0.60 34.20
N ASP A 359 -8.23 -1.55 34.65
CA ASP A 359 -9.12 -1.33 35.79
C ASP A 359 -8.25 -1.25 37.04
N SER A 360 -8.15 -0.04 37.57
CA SER A 360 -7.59 0.25 38.89
C SER A 360 -8.63 -0.12 39.94
N ASP A 361 -8.54 -1.32 40.51
CA ASP A 361 -9.08 -1.66 41.84
C ASP A 361 -8.54 -3.02 42.30
N ASN A 362 -7.27 -3.07 42.70
CA ASN A 362 -6.78 -4.07 43.68
C ASN A 362 -5.42 -3.64 44.29
N PRO A 363 -5.33 -3.30 45.58
CA PRO A 363 -4.10 -2.84 46.20
C PRO A 363 -3.32 -4.03 46.78
N GLN A 364 -2.64 -4.80 45.94
CA GLN A 364 -1.57 -5.70 46.38
C GLN A 364 -0.52 -5.82 45.27
N ILE A 365 0.76 -5.84 45.69
CA ILE A 365 1.97 -6.09 44.90
C ILE A 365 2.68 -4.82 44.40
N ASN A 366 3.26 -4.10 45.36
CA ASN A 366 4.55 -3.43 45.17
C ASN A 366 5.65 -4.50 45.12
N GLN A 367 6.43 -4.56 44.05
CA GLN A 367 7.89 -4.68 44.13
C GLN A 367 8.55 -4.47 42.75
N HIS A 368 9.25 -3.34 42.66
CA HIS A 368 10.36 -2.93 41.79
C HIS A 368 10.80 -3.85 40.63
N GLN A 369 10.77 -3.27 39.42
CA GLN A 369 11.55 -3.74 38.27
C GLN A 369 12.53 -2.62 37.86
N GLU A 370 13.75 -2.69 38.39
CA GLU A 370 14.89 -1.92 37.88
C GLU A 370 15.67 -2.77 36.87
N LEU A 371 16.06 -2.11 35.77
CA LEU A 371 16.96 -2.61 34.75
C LEU A 371 18.33 -2.99 35.33
N LYS A 372 18.84 -4.19 35.05
CA LYS A 372 20.30 -4.43 34.97
C LYS A 372 20.69 -5.32 33.79
N GLN A 373 21.79 -4.90 33.19
CA GLN A 373 22.46 -5.37 31.99
C GLN A 373 22.88 -6.84 32.07
N ARG A 374 22.86 -7.53 30.93
CA ARG A 374 23.41 -8.88 30.74
C ARG A 374 24.94 -8.85 30.63
N PRO A 375 25.68 -9.72 31.33
CA PRO A 375 27.03 -10.10 30.94
C PRO A 375 27.03 -11.40 30.10
N LEU A 376 28.01 -11.46 29.20
CA LEU A 376 28.39 -12.62 28.38
C LEU A 376 29.06 -13.70 29.24
N VAL A 377 28.63 -14.97 29.15
CA VAL A 377 29.48 -16.13 29.52
C VAL A 377 29.30 -17.30 28.55
N SER A 378 30.47 -17.86 28.25
CA SER A 378 30.92 -18.95 27.40
C SER A 378 30.34 -20.36 27.66
N THR A 379 30.08 -21.07 26.55
CA THR A 379 30.39 -22.48 26.23
C THR A 379 30.40 -23.56 27.34
N ASN A 380 29.47 -24.53 27.28
CA ASN A 380 29.69 -25.90 26.78
C ASN A 380 28.52 -26.82 27.19
N ASP A 381 28.24 -27.78 26.30
CA ASP A 381 27.39 -28.97 26.41
C ASP A 381 25.92 -28.94 25.91
N PRO A 382 25.48 -30.04 25.26
CA PRO A 382 24.66 -29.98 24.06
C PRO A 382 23.18 -30.23 24.36
N THR A 383 22.34 -29.24 24.12
CA THR A 383 20.90 -29.30 24.41
C THR A 383 20.06 -29.36 23.14
N MET A 384 19.22 -30.40 23.12
CA MET A 384 17.91 -30.52 22.48
C MET A 384 17.35 -29.19 21.92
N ALA A 385 17.19 -29.16 20.60
CA ALA A 385 16.54 -28.07 19.89
C ALA A 385 15.05 -27.94 20.30
N THR A 386 14.70 -26.87 21.01
CA THR A 386 13.31 -26.45 21.24
C THR A 386 12.74 -25.86 19.96
N THR A 387 11.69 -26.52 19.45
CA THR A 387 10.96 -26.18 18.22
C THR A 387 10.03 -24.96 18.44
N PRO A 388 9.83 -24.08 17.43
CA PRO A 388 8.92 -22.94 17.56
C PRO A 388 7.46 -23.40 17.60
N VAL A 389 6.69 -22.89 18.57
CA VAL A 389 5.26 -23.17 18.71
C VAL A 389 4.48 -22.40 17.64
N PHE A 390 4.05 -23.10 16.58
CA PHE A 390 3.14 -22.57 15.56
C PHE A 390 1.73 -22.40 16.15
N ALA A 391 1.12 -21.22 15.98
CA ALA A 391 -0.27 -20.98 16.36
C ALA A 391 -1.21 -21.93 15.59
N LYS A 392 -2.10 -22.63 16.31
CA LYS A 392 -3.08 -23.55 15.71
C LYS A 392 -3.99 -22.81 14.71
N SER A 393 -4.21 -23.42 13.55
CA SER A 393 -5.10 -22.87 12.51
C SER A 393 -6.53 -22.70 13.05
N ARG A 394 -7.17 -21.56 12.76
CA ARG A 394 -8.57 -21.30 13.14
C ARG A 394 -9.55 -22.27 12.47
N LEU A 395 -9.18 -22.86 11.33
CA LEU A 395 -9.98 -23.90 10.68
C LEU A 395 -10.11 -25.15 11.56
N LEU A 396 -9.07 -25.50 12.32
CA LEU A 396 -9.09 -26.64 13.24
C LEU A 396 -9.95 -26.40 14.49
N ALA A 397 -10.43 -25.18 14.71
CA ALA A 397 -11.38 -24.87 15.78
C ALA A 397 -12.83 -25.24 15.41
N LEU A 398 -13.10 -25.56 14.14
CA LEU A 398 -14.42 -26.00 13.68
C LEU A 398 -14.62 -27.52 13.90
N PRO A 399 -15.87 -27.96 14.14
CA PRO A 399 -16.25 -29.37 14.08
C PRO A 399 -15.82 -30.04 12.77
N ALA A 400 -15.50 -31.33 12.83
CA ALA A 400 -14.95 -32.08 11.70
C ALA A 400 -15.89 -32.08 10.49
N GLU A 401 -17.20 -32.06 10.72
CA GLU A 401 -18.24 -32.05 9.69
C GLU A 401 -18.20 -30.75 8.88
N LEU A 402 -18.04 -29.60 9.55
CA LEU A 402 -17.92 -28.30 8.88
C LEU A 402 -16.58 -28.16 8.16
N ARG A 403 -15.50 -28.72 8.71
CA ARG A 403 -14.20 -28.75 8.02
C ARG A 403 -14.31 -29.55 6.72
N GLN A 404 -14.92 -30.72 6.78
CA GLN A 404 -15.12 -31.58 5.62
C GLN A 404 -15.93 -30.88 4.51
N GLN A 405 -17.03 -30.22 4.87
CA GLN A 405 -17.81 -29.43 3.91
C GLN A 405 -16.97 -28.31 3.26
N ILE A 406 -16.17 -27.60 4.05
CA ILE A 406 -15.26 -26.57 3.53
C ILE A 406 -14.24 -27.18 2.56
N TYR A 407 -13.70 -28.36 2.87
CA TYR A 407 -12.78 -29.07 1.99
C TYR A 407 -13.46 -29.47 0.68
N GLU A 408 -14.67 -30.02 0.73
CA GLU A 408 -15.44 -30.41 -0.45
C GLU A 408 -15.71 -29.20 -1.36
N TYR A 409 -16.24 -28.09 -0.82
CA TYR A 409 -16.52 -26.89 -1.60
C TYR A 409 -15.28 -26.21 -2.18
N SER A 410 -14.12 -26.34 -1.53
CA SER A 410 -12.90 -25.64 -1.94
C SER A 410 -11.99 -26.46 -2.84
N LEU A 411 -12.03 -27.79 -2.72
CA LEU A 411 -11.08 -28.70 -3.37
C LEU A 411 -11.71 -29.53 -4.47
N VAL A 412 -13.01 -29.84 -4.43
CA VAL A 412 -13.67 -30.63 -5.48
C VAL A 412 -14.10 -29.70 -6.61
N GLN A 413 -13.58 -29.95 -7.82
CA GLN A 413 -13.93 -29.24 -9.03
C GLN A 413 -14.73 -30.15 -9.97
N SER A 414 -15.75 -29.61 -10.62
CA SER A 414 -16.55 -30.34 -11.60
C SER A 414 -15.83 -30.53 -12.94
N ASP A 415 -14.83 -29.68 -13.23
CA ASP A 415 -14.01 -29.73 -14.45
C ASP A 415 -12.69 -30.47 -14.22
N GLU A 416 -12.10 -31.01 -15.30
CA GLU A 416 -10.80 -31.68 -15.25
C GLU A 416 -9.67 -30.70 -14.88
N ILE A 417 -8.87 -31.04 -13.86
CA ILE A 417 -7.74 -30.22 -13.42
C ILE A 417 -6.54 -30.46 -14.33
N VAL A 418 -6.17 -29.43 -15.11
CA VAL A 418 -5.04 -29.51 -16.05
C VAL A 418 -3.68 -29.37 -15.35
N VAL A 419 -2.91 -30.44 -15.35
CA VAL A 419 -1.53 -30.50 -14.85
C VAL A 419 -0.55 -30.18 -15.98
N ARG A 420 0.03 -28.97 -15.95
CA ARG A 420 1.06 -28.54 -16.91
C ARG A 420 2.46 -28.72 -16.31
N LEU A 421 3.16 -29.76 -16.75
CA LEU A 421 4.56 -30.03 -16.37
C LEU A 421 5.50 -29.27 -17.31
N ALA A 422 5.66 -27.96 -17.09
CA ALA A 422 6.64 -27.18 -17.84
C ALA A 422 8.05 -27.41 -17.28
N ILE A 423 9.02 -27.59 -18.18
CA ILE A 423 10.44 -27.76 -17.89
C ILE A 423 10.89 -26.64 -16.92
N ARG A 424 11.11 -27.00 -15.65
CA ARG A 424 11.55 -26.17 -14.49
C ARG A 424 10.49 -25.48 -13.60
N ARG A 425 9.20 -25.83 -13.65
CA ARG A 425 8.25 -25.50 -12.56
C ARG A 425 7.47 -26.75 -12.14
N TYR A 426 7.78 -27.28 -10.96
CA TYR A 426 7.05 -28.41 -10.36
C TYR A 426 5.57 -28.08 -10.17
N TRP A 427 4.69 -29.07 -10.42
CA TRP A 427 3.28 -29.01 -10.04
C TRP A 427 3.15 -28.66 -8.56
N ARG A 428 2.28 -27.69 -8.22
CA ARG A 428 2.03 -27.30 -6.83
C ARG A 428 0.57 -27.61 -6.46
N PRO A 429 0.33 -28.25 -5.30
CA PRO A 429 -1.04 -28.50 -4.84
C PRO A 429 -1.74 -27.17 -4.48
N PRO A 430 -3.08 -27.17 -4.35
CA PRO A 430 -3.84 -25.99 -3.93
C PRO A 430 -3.33 -25.38 -2.62
N ALA A 431 -3.50 -24.06 -2.46
CA ALA A 431 -3.00 -23.31 -1.31
C ALA A 431 -3.46 -23.91 0.04
N LEU A 432 -4.68 -24.45 0.10
CA LEU A 432 -5.24 -25.08 1.29
C LEU A 432 -4.40 -26.27 1.78
N LEU A 433 -3.93 -27.12 0.87
CA LEU A 433 -3.04 -28.25 1.20
C LEU A 433 -1.62 -27.81 1.59
N GLN A 434 -1.25 -26.55 1.35
CA GLN A 434 0.06 -26.01 1.73
C GLN A 434 0.09 -25.41 3.14
N THR A 435 -1.06 -25.19 3.78
CA THR A 435 -1.19 -24.43 5.02
C THR A 435 -0.52 -25.08 6.24
N CYS A 436 -1.01 -26.23 6.70
CA CYS A 436 -0.44 -26.96 7.84
C CYS A 436 -0.55 -28.48 7.66
N ARG A 437 0.21 -29.24 8.46
CA ARG A 437 0.28 -30.70 8.34
C ARG A 437 -1.07 -31.39 8.59
N GLU A 438 -1.84 -30.88 9.55
CA GLU A 438 -3.12 -31.46 9.95
C GLU A 438 -4.21 -31.24 8.89
N ILE A 439 -4.38 -30.01 8.41
CA ILE A 439 -5.31 -29.70 7.30
C ILE A 439 -4.90 -30.45 6.03
N ARG A 440 -3.60 -30.53 5.74
CA ARG A 440 -3.12 -31.32 4.60
C ARG A 440 -3.53 -32.78 4.75
N HIS A 441 -3.39 -33.38 5.93
CA HIS A 441 -3.76 -34.77 6.16
C HIS A 441 -5.26 -35.01 6.01
N GLU A 442 -6.11 -34.11 6.52
CA GLU A 442 -7.56 -34.22 6.41
C GLU A 442 -8.09 -34.00 4.98
N ALA A 443 -7.52 -33.02 4.25
CA ALA A 443 -8.09 -32.56 2.99
C ALA A 443 -7.46 -33.20 1.73
N THR A 444 -6.30 -33.86 1.86
CA THR A 444 -5.64 -34.58 0.75
C THR A 444 -6.52 -35.69 0.16
N PRO A 445 -7.19 -36.54 0.96
CA PRO A 445 -8.07 -37.59 0.41
C PRO A 445 -9.17 -37.01 -0.48
N THR A 446 -9.90 -36.00 -0.01
CA THR A 446 -10.96 -35.32 -0.78
C THR A 446 -10.43 -34.77 -2.11
N TYR A 447 -9.27 -34.11 -2.11
CA TYR A 447 -8.73 -33.53 -3.34
C TYR A 447 -8.27 -34.57 -4.37
N TYR A 448 -7.55 -35.62 -3.96
CA TYR A 448 -7.00 -36.58 -4.94
C TYR A 448 -7.96 -37.73 -5.29
N ALA A 449 -8.96 -38.01 -4.44
CA ALA A 449 -9.95 -39.05 -4.71
C ALA A 449 -11.12 -38.56 -5.57
N ASP A 450 -11.55 -37.30 -5.37
CA ASP A 450 -12.80 -36.80 -5.97
C ASP A 450 -12.59 -35.88 -7.18
N ASN A 451 -11.33 -35.57 -7.55
CA ASN A 451 -11.02 -34.79 -8.76
C ASN A 451 -10.44 -35.66 -9.88
N THR A 452 -10.73 -35.23 -11.12
CA THR A 452 -10.12 -35.79 -12.33
C THR A 452 -8.96 -34.91 -12.78
N PHE A 453 -7.79 -35.49 -13.02
CA PHE A 453 -6.59 -34.77 -13.44
C PHE A 453 -6.23 -35.08 -14.89
N TYR A 454 -5.98 -34.05 -15.69
CA TYR A 454 -5.53 -34.17 -17.07
C TYR A 454 -4.07 -33.70 -17.20
N ILE A 455 -3.17 -34.58 -17.64
CA ILE A 455 -1.74 -34.26 -17.77
C ILE A 455 -1.44 -33.85 -19.20
N TYR A 456 -1.02 -32.60 -19.39
CA TYR A 456 -0.64 -32.10 -20.70
C TYR A 456 0.78 -32.55 -21.07
N ALA A 457 0.91 -33.44 -22.05
CA ALA A 457 2.19 -33.93 -22.58
C ALA A 457 2.54 -33.21 -23.91
N PRO A 458 3.51 -32.28 -23.94
CA PRO A 458 3.89 -31.61 -25.19
C PRO A 458 4.60 -32.59 -26.15
N GLN A 459 4.12 -32.70 -27.39
CA GLN A 459 4.65 -33.60 -28.43
C GLN A 459 6.10 -33.32 -28.88
N HIS A 460 6.70 -32.20 -28.46
CA HIS A 460 8.00 -31.73 -28.96
C HIS A 460 9.25 -32.47 -28.44
N ALA A 461 9.13 -33.50 -27.59
CA ALA A 461 10.28 -34.01 -26.84
C ALA A 461 10.72 -35.46 -27.14
N GLY A 462 10.12 -36.19 -28.10
CA GLY A 462 10.50 -37.58 -28.39
C GLY A 462 10.35 -38.57 -27.21
N CYS A 463 9.83 -38.12 -26.06
CA CYS A 463 9.59 -38.91 -24.87
C CYS A 463 8.16 -39.48 -24.90
N PRO A 464 7.97 -40.76 -24.54
CA PRO A 464 6.63 -41.35 -24.41
C PRO A 464 5.76 -40.55 -23.44
N SER A 465 4.47 -40.41 -23.72
CA SER A 465 3.48 -39.75 -22.84
C SER A 465 3.52 -40.28 -21.40
N ALA A 466 3.86 -41.56 -21.23
CA ALA A 466 4.07 -42.20 -19.94
C ALA A 466 5.16 -41.51 -19.07
N TYR A 467 6.20 -40.93 -19.67
CA TYR A 467 7.28 -40.27 -18.92
C TYR A 467 6.76 -39.09 -18.09
N TRP A 468 5.86 -38.29 -18.66
CA TRP A 468 5.28 -37.12 -17.99
C TRP A 468 4.36 -37.51 -16.84
N LEU A 469 3.59 -38.59 -17.01
CA LEU A 469 2.81 -39.19 -15.93
C LEU A 469 3.73 -39.66 -14.78
N TRP A 470 4.82 -40.34 -15.09
CA TRP A 470 5.79 -40.79 -14.09
C TRP A 470 6.49 -39.64 -13.36
N ASP A 471 6.81 -38.55 -14.05
CA ASP A 471 7.44 -37.37 -13.45
C ASP A 471 6.51 -36.67 -12.45
N TRP A 472 5.23 -36.52 -12.79
CA TRP A 472 4.22 -36.00 -11.87
C TRP A 472 3.99 -36.92 -10.67
N LEU A 473 3.87 -38.23 -10.89
CA LEU A 473 3.71 -39.20 -9.79
C LEU A 473 4.89 -39.15 -8.82
N ARG A 474 6.13 -38.98 -9.32
CA ARG A 474 7.32 -38.80 -8.46
C ARG A 474 7.26 -37.56 -7.59
N CYS A 475 6.59 -36.50 -8.05
CA CYS A 475 6.39 -35.28 -7.26
C CYS A 475 5.38 -35.45 -6.12
N LEU A 476 4.56 -36.51 -6.15
CA LEU A 476 3.57 -36.79 -5.10
C LEU A 476 4.14 -37.72 -4.02
N PRO A 477 3.87 -37.47 -2.73
CA PRO A 477 4.18 -38.40 -1.64
C PRO A 477 3.51 -39.77 -1.85
N GLU A 478 4.15 -40.84 -1.39
CA GLU A 478 3.62 -42.21 -1.56
C GLU A 478 2.21 -42.39 -0.99
N SER A 479 1.93 -41.75 0.17
CA SER A 479 0.59 -41.77 0.80
C SER A 479 -0.50 -41.03 0.00
N THR A 480 -0.12 -40.20 -0.96
CA THR A 480 -1.05 -39.49 -1.84
C THR A 480 -1.37 -40.32 -3.08
N ARG A 481 -0.42 -41.12 -3.56
CA ARG A 481 -0.59 -41.95 -4.77
C ARG A 481 -1.67 -43.02 -4.60
N THR A 482 -1.90 -43.50 -3.38
CA THR A 482 -2.92 -44.52 -3.07
C THR A 482 -4.35 -44.05 -3.31
N TRP A 483 -4.59 -42.74 -3.36
CA TRP A 483 -5.93 -42.18 -3.58
C TRP A 483 -6.30 -42.04 -5.06
N LEU A 484 -5.33 -42.17 -5.97
CA LEU A 484 -5.57 -42.16 -7.40
C LEU A 484 -6.11 -43.54 -7.84
N ARG A 485 -7.39 -43.61 -8.21
CA ARG A 485 -8.09 -44.89 -8.44
C ARG A 485 -7.94 -45.45 -9.85
N THR A 486 -7.96 -44.59 -10.88
CA THR A 486 -8.03 -45.02 -12.28
C THR A 486 -7.07 -44.20 -13.14
N LEU A 487 -6.22 -44.89 -13.92
CA LEU A 487 -5.39 -44.28 -14.95
C LEU A 487 -5.95 -44.70 -16.30
N GLN A 488 -6.61 -43.79 -17.02
CA GLN A 488 -7.02 -44.01 -18.41
C GLN A 488 -6.04 -43.29 -19.33
N GLY A 489 -5.35 -44.05 -20.19
CA GLY A 489 -4.51 -43.51 -21.25
C GLY A 489 -5.35 -43.27 -22.50
N GLY A 490 -5.50 -42.02 -22.91
CA GLY A 490 -6.15 -41.66 -24.17
C GLY A 490 -5.50 -40.42 -24.77
N GLU A 491 -5.22 -40.45 -26.07
CA GLU A 491 -4.82 -39.26 -26.83
C GLU A 491 -6.07 -38.40 -27.05
N ARG A 492 -6.04 -37.15 -26.59
CA ARG A 492 -7.07 -36.14 -26.85
C ARG A 492 -6.48 -35.06 -27.74
#